data_AF-A0A6B0ZF61-F1
#
_entry.id   AF-A0A6B0ZF61-F1
#
_cell.length_a   1.000
_cell.length_b   1.000
_cell.length_c   1.000
_cell.angle_alpha   90.00
_cell.angle_beta   90.00
_cell.angle_gamma   90.00
#
_symmetry.space_group_name_H-M   'P 1'
#
loop_
_entity.id
_entity.type
_entity.pdbx_description
1 polymer ?
#
loop_
_entity_poly.entity_id
_entity_poly.type
_entity_poly.pdbx_seq_one_letter_code
_entity_poly.pdbx_strand_id
1 'polypeptide(L)'
;MTAVAPAVAAPDLTPVRCYWHPCAASDDVKDKPIGVTLLGEDLVLFRSEGRVHAFSDICVHRGTRLSLGWVTDDGCLQCPYHGWVYNPEGKCVYIPSQPRDAQHIPSRARAIAYRAEERYGLVWVAMDEPKLPIPEYPEYGDPEFHTWSKYYGGWDASPGRLCENSLDIAHLDFAHPGLLGDPDDPNSSVIRPYETRVDEGGVWTMFYKELPPAAETFAEEGDRIRHETRVDFPFVFTVRIFSKRGRVALFFATNPTRSDECGFWLFESRDYDRDEPDDKYIAFNDLLESQDRRVIVTQRPEMVPTDLSEELHVKVADAGSIEYRRMLKRHGISFA
;
A
#
# COMPACT_ATOMS: atom_id res chain seq x y z
N MET A 1 29.91 5.30 29.66
CA MET A 1 28.48 4.96 29.59
C MET A 1 27.88 5.86 28.53
N THR A 2 27.81 5.37 27.30
CA THR A 2 27.12 6.06 26.19
C THR A 2 25.64 6.09 26.53
N ALA A 3 25.08 7.30 26.70
CA ALA A 3 23.66 7.47 26.84
C ALA A 3 22.99 6.92 25.57
N VAL A 4 22.23 5.84 25.73
CA VAL A 4 21.29 5.40 24.70
C VAL A 4 20.25 6.51 24.60
N ALA A 5 20.22 7.20 23.46
CA ALA A 5 19.17 8.18 23.19
C ALA A 5 17.81 7.50 23.42
N PRO A 6 16.84 8.17 24.05
CA PRO A 6 15.52 7.59 24.23
C PRO A 6 14.99 7.19 22.85
N ALA A 7 14.48 5.96 22.73
CA ALA A 7 13.79 5.53 21.52
C ALA A 7 12.66 6.52 21.27
N VAL A 8 12.71 7.23 20.14
CA VAL A 8 11.58 8.03 19.66
C VAL A 8 10.41 7.04 19.55
N ALA A 9 9.27 7.38 20.16
CA ALA A 9 8.10 6.51 20.09
C ALA A 9 7.74 6.30 18.61
N ALA A 10 7.45 5.05 18.23
CA ALA A 10 6.99 4.77 16.88
C ALA A 10 5.75 5.64 16.59
N PRO A 11 5.71 6.31 15.42
CA PRO A 11 4.61 7.19 15.06
C PRO A 11 3.26 6.49 15.09
N ASP A 12 2.23 7.21 15.54
CA ASP A 12 0.88 6.68 15.67
C ASP A 12 0.18 6.56 14.31
N LEU A 13 -0.07 5.31 13.87
CA LEU A 13 -0.85 5.01 12.67
C LEU A 13 -2.36 4.94 12.93
N THR A 14 -2.83 5.22 14.14
CA THR A 14 -4.26 5.26 14.46
C THR A 14 -5.09 6.12 13.49
N PRO A 15 -4.64 7.31 13.06
CA PRO A 15 -5.43 8.15 12.15
C PRO A 15 -5.72 7.50 10.78
N VAL A 16 -4.92 6.52 10.35
CA VAL A 16 -5.10 5.82 9.07
C VAL A 16 -5.90 4.52 9.17
N ARG A 17 -6.32 4.09 10.37
CA ARG A 17 -7.13 2.87 10.56
C ARG A 17 -8.50 2.91 9.88
N CYS A 18 -9.04 4.11 9.64
CA CYS A 18 -10.31 4.36 8.98
C CYS A 18 -10.21 4.39 7.43
N TYR A 19 -9.15 3.84 6.85
CA TYR A 19 -8.98 3.68 5.41
C TYR A 19 -8.64 2.24 5.07
N TRP A 20 -8.83 1.87 3.81
CA TRP A 20 -8.52 0.54 3.30
C TRP A 20 -7.03 0.41 3.02
N HIS A 21 -6.45 -0.69 3.51
CA HIS A 21 -5.06 -1.05 3.26
C HIS A 21 -4.98 -2.49 2.74
N PRO A 22 -4.21 -2.76 1.67
CA PRO A 22 -3.96 -4.11 1.23
C PRO A 22 -3.06 -4.82 2.25
N CYS A 23 -3.35 -6.08 2.57
CA CYS A 23 -2.63 -6.83 3.62
C CYS A 23 -2.18 -8.23 3.23
N ALA A 24 -2.74 -8.81 2.17
CA ALA A 24 -2.32 -10.10 1.61
C ALA A 24 -2.79 -10.22 0.16
N ALA A 25 -2.18 -11.13 -0.61
CA ALA A 25 -2.81 -11.61 -1.83
C ALA A 25 -4.04 -12.45 -1.45
N SER A 26 -5.13 -12.33 -2.21
CA SER A 26 -6.37 -13.10 -2.02
C SER A 26 -6.09 -14.61 -2.03
N ASP A 27 -5.19 -15.04 -2.92
CA ASP A 27 -4.77 -16.44 -3.08
C ASP A 27 -3.93 -16.98 -1.92
N ASP A 28 -3.40 -16.14 -1.04
CA ASP A 28 -2.71 -16.59 0.18
C ASP A 28 -3.73 -17.05 1.24
N VAL A 29 -4.95 -16.51 1.21
CA VAL A 29 -6.05 -16.87 2.12
C VAL A 29 -6.88 -18.01 1.52
N LYS A 30 -6.34 -19.23 1.63
CA LYS A 30 -7.01 -20.47 1.20
C LYS A 30 -7.85 -21.05 2.34
N ASP A 31 -7.73 -22.35 2.58
CA ASP A 31 -8.51 -23.09 3.59
C ASP A 31 -8.02 -22.88 5.03
N LYS A 32 -6.79 -22.37 5.19
CA LYS A 32 -6.19 -22.13 6.52
C LYS A 32 -6.18 -20.64 6.84
N PRO A 33 -6.45 -20.27 8.10
CA PRO A 33 -6.22 -18.90 8.53
C PRO A 33 -4.73 -18.54 8.40
N ILE A 34 -4.45 -17.29 8.07
CA ILE A 34 -3.09 -16.75 8.00
C ILE A 34 -2.97 -15.54 8.92
N GLY A 35 -1.79 -15.38 9.52
CA GLY A 35 -1.46 -14.19 10.31
C GLY A 35 -0.78 -13.14 9.44
N VAL A 36 -1.18 -11.88 9.58
CA VAL A 36 -0.57 -10.72 8.91
C VAL A 36 -0.37 -9.59 9.91
N THR A 37 0.58 -8.70 9.67
CA THR A 37 0.73 -7.46 10.45
C THR A 37 0.30 -6.28 9.59
N LEU A 38 -0.56 -5.42 10.13
CA LEU A 38 -1.08 -4.24 9.46
C LEU A 38 -1.13 -3.08 10.44
N LEU A 39 -0.54 -1.93 10.08
CA LEU A 39 -0.44 -0.74 10.93
C LEU A 39 0.14 -1.00 12.34
N GLY A 40 1.02 -2.00 12.47
CA GLY A 40 1.63 -2.41 13.73
C GLY A 40 0.83 -3.42 14.55
N GLU A 41 -0.36 -3.82 14.09
CA GLU A 41 -1.24 -4.77 14.77
C GLU A 41 -1.25 -6.14 14.07
N ASP A 42 -1.29 -7.22 14.86
CA ASP A 42 -1.41 -8.59 14.33
C ASP A 42 -2.89 -8.91 14.03
N LEU A 43 -3.16 -9.34 12.79
CA LEU A 43 -4.47 -9.72 12.29
C LEU A 43 -4.45 -11.19 11.85
N VAL A 44 -5.61 -11.85 11.93
CA VAL A 44 -5.86 -13.14 11.30
C VAL A 44 -6.83 -12.94 10.14
N LEU A 45 -6.44 -13.43 8.96
CA LEU A 45 -7.31 -13.51 7.78
C LEU A 45 -7.76 -14.96 7.62
N PHE A 46 -9.03 -15.18 7.33
CA PHE A 46 -9.56 -16.51 7.04
C PHE A 46 -10.70 -16.44 6.03
N ARG A 47 -10.88 -17.51 5.27
CA ARG A 47 -11.96 -17.62 4.28
C ARG A 47 -13.11 -18.45 4.84
N SER A 48 -14.33 -17.94 4.68
CA SER A 48 -15.57 -18.62 5.07
C SER A 48 -16.64 -18.33 4.03
N GLU A 49 -17.33 -19.38 3.56
CA GLU A 49 -18.36 -19.26 2.51
C GLU A 49 -17.90 -18.45 1.28
N GLY A 50 -16.62 -18.60 0.91
CA GLY A 50 -15.99 -17.90 -0.21
C GLY A 50 -15.57 -16.45 0.07
N ARG A 51 -15.90 -15.87 1.23
CA ARG A 51 -15.54 -14.50 1.62
C ARG A 51 -14.36 -14.48 2.60
N VAL A 52 -13.52 -13.46 2.50
CA VAL A 52 -12.45 -13.23 3.48
C VAL A 52 -12.99 -12.44 4.67
N HIS A 53 -12.53 -12.83 5.86
CA HIS A 53 -12.79 -12.17 7.13
C HIS A 53 -11.47 -11.84 7.82
N ALA A 54 -11.45 -10.73 8.57
CA ALA A 54 -10.27 -10.27 9.28
C ALA A 54 -10.60 -10.01 10.76
N PHE A 55 -9.90 -10.68 11.68
CA PHE A 55 -9.96 -10.38 13.11
C PHE A 55 -8.61 -9.89 13.62
N SER A 56 -8.59 -9.27 14.79
CA SER A 56 -7.35 -9.19 15.59
C SER A 56 -6.87 -10.62 15.89
N ASP A 57 -5.57 -10.88 15.74
CA ASP A 57 -4.97 -12.20 15.93
C ASP A 57 -4.80 -12.58 17.42
N ILE A 58 -5.85 -12.38 18.20
CA ILE A 58 -5.84 -12.60 19.64
C ILE A 58 -7.14 -13.22 20.12
N CYS A 59 -7.04 -14.44 20.65
CA CYS A 59 -8.15 -15.10 21.32
C CYS A 59 -8.45 -14.40 22.65
N VAL A 60 -9.68 -13.89 22.82
CA VAL A 60 -10.10 -13.18 24.05
C VAL A 60 -10.10 -14.03 25.33
N HIS A 61 -9.89 -15.35 25.22
CA HIS A 61 -9.79 -16.21 26.39
C HIS A 61 -8.43 -16.06 27.11
N ARG A 62 -7.32 -16.22 26.37
CA ARG A 62 -5.94 -16.30 26.91
C ARG A 62 -4.87 -15.72 25.99
N GLY A 63 -5.25 -14.92 24.99
CA GLY A 63 -4.30 -14.22 24.13
C GLY A 63 -3.62 -15.06 23.06
N THR A 64 -4.06 -16.30 22.82
CA THR A 64 -3.47 -17.15 21.76
C THR A 64 -3.76 -16.58 20.38
N ARG A 65 -2.77 -16.66 19.49
CA ARG A 65 -2.94 -16.37 18.06
C ARG A 65 -4.01 -17.27 17.44
N LEU A 66 -5.03 -16.65 16.88
CA LEU A 66 -6.12 -17.30 16.16
C LEU A 66 -5.66 -17.79 14.78
N SER A 67 -4.64 -17.19 14.20
CA SER A 67 -3.97 -17.60 12.96
C SER A 67 -3.36 -19.00 13.02
N LEU A 68 -3.09 -19.51 14.22
CA LEU A 68 -2.65 -20.90 14.44
C LEU A 68 -3.82 -21.91 14.50
N GLY A 69 -5.05 -21.45 14.34
CA GLY A 69 -6.27 -22.23 14.36
C GLY A 69 -6.65 -22.84 13.01
N TRP A 70 -7.95 -23.07 12.83
CA TRP A 70 -8.52 -23.56 11.57
C TRP A 70 -9.95 -23.04 11.39
N VAL A 71 -10.40 -23.01 10.14
CA VAL A 71 -11.80 -22.77 9.80
C VAL A 71 -12.56 -24.08 9.94
N THR A 72 -13.69 -24.07 10.65
CA THR A 72 -14.57 -25.23 10.82
C THR A 72 -15.47 -25.42 9.61
N ASP A 73 -16.10 -26.59 9.49
CA ASP A 73 -16.99 -26.92 8.36
C ASP A 73 -18.20 -25.97 8.23
N ASP A 74 -18.63 -25.37 9.35
CA ASP A 74 -19.67 -24.34 9.43
C ASP A 74 -19.12 -22.90 9.30
N GLY A 75 -17.89 -22.75 8.81
CA GLY A 75 -17.32 -21.46 8.43
C GLY A 75 -16.87 -20.57 9.60
N CYS A 76 -16.67 -21.14 10.79
CA CYS A 76 -16.22 -20.39 11.96
C CYS A 76 -14.72 -20.56 12.20
N LEU A 77 -14.09 -19.59 12.87
CA LEU A 77 -12.69 -19.66 13.24
C LEU A 77 -12.52 -20.32 14.61
N GLN A 78 -11.81 -21.44 14.68
CA GLN A 78 -11.55 -22.15 15.93
C GLN A 78 -10.14 -21.87 16.46
N CYS A 79 -10.06 -21.39 17.70
CA CYS A 79 -8.80 -21.16 18.41
C CYS A 79 -8.09 -22.49 18.72
N PRO A 80 -6.77 -22.62 18.49
CA PRO A 80 -6.06 -23.89 18.66
C PRO A 80 -5.84 -24.27 20.14
N TYR A 81 -6.01 -23.33 21.09
CA TYR A 81 -5.66 -23.61 22.48
C TYR A 81 -6.74 -24.38 23.23
N HIS A 82 -7.93 -23.78 23.36
CA HIS A 82 -9.06 -24.36 24.08
C HIS A 82 -10.28 -24.59 23.17
N GLY A 83 -10.09 -24.46 21.85
CA GLY A 83 -11.13 -24.70 20.85
C GLY A 83 -12.29 -23.70 20.86
N TRP A 84 -12.13 -22.50 21.43
CA TRP A 84 -13.17 -21.46 21.34
C TRP A 84 -13.43 -21.14 19.87
N VAL A 85 -14.69 -21.20 19.46
CA VAL A 85 -15.11 -20.98 18.07
C VAL A 85 -15.77 -19.63 17.94
N TYR A 86 -15.34 -18.84 16.96
CA TYR A 86 -15.85 -17.52 16.64
C TYR A 86 -16.52 -17.54 15.27
N ASN A 87 -17.75 -17.06 15.18
CA ASN A 87 -18.41 -16.88 13.89
C ASN A 87 -17.76 -15.72 13.10
N PRO A 88 -18.10 -15.54 11.81
CA PRO A 88 -17.51 -14.50 10.96
C PRO A 88 -17.67 -13.04 11.45
N GLU A 89 -18.62 -12.75 12.35
CA GLU A 89 -18.78 -11.44 13.01
C GLU A 89 -18.00 -11.32 14.33
N GLY A 90 -17.11 -12.28 14.60
CA GLY A 90 -16.24 -12.35 15.76
C GLY A 90 -16.94 -12.81 17.04
N LYS A 91 -18.23 -13.16 17.03
CA LYS A 91 -18.93 -13.63 18.23
C LYS A 91 -18.51 -15.07 18.56
N CYS A 92 -18.13 -15.33 19.81
CA CYS A 92 -17.92 -16.71 20.25
C CYS A 92 -19.26 -17.44 20.25
N VAL A 93 -19.32 -18.58 19.55
CA VAL A 93 -20.53 -19.39 19.38
C VAL A 93 -20.42 -20.76 20.03
N TYR A 94 -19.20 -21.19 20.39
CA TYR A 94 -18.99 -22.47 21.05
C TYR A 94 -17.75 -22.46 21.94
N ILE A 95 -17.91 -22.99 23.16
CA ILE A 95 -16.83 -23.21 24.14
C ILE A 95 -16.80 -24.72 24.46
N PRO A 96 -15.79 -25.47 23.97
CA PRO A 96 -15.74 -26.94 24.12
C PRO A 96 -15.65 -27.46 25.55
N SER A 97 -15.15 -26.66 26.49
CA SER A 97 -15.05 -27.04 27.91
C SER A 97 -16.39 -27.03 28.65
N GLN A 98 -17.49 -26.67 27.98
CA GLN A 98 -18.84 -26.68 28.53
C GLN A 98 -19.70 -27.72 27.78
N PRO A 99 -20.71 -28.33 28.44
CA PRO A 99 -21.66 -29.21 27.76
C PRO A 99 -22.35 -28.50 26.57
N ARG A 100 -22.55 -29.21 25.46
CA ARG A 100 -23.13 -28.64 24.23
C ARG A 100 -24.56 -28.12 24.43
N ASP A 101 -25.33 -28.77 25.29
CA ASP A 101 -26.72 -28.47 25.63
C ASP A 101 -26.87 -27.42 26.75
N ALA A 102 -25.77 -26.99 27.36
CA ALA A 102 -25.75 -26.04 28.46
C ALA A 102 -24.62 -24.99 28.30
N GLN A 103 -24.49 -24.43 27.09
CA GLN A 103 -23.52 -23.37 26.80
C GLN A 103 -23.88 -22.08 27.56
N HIS A 104 -22.95 -21.58 28.36
CA HIS A 104 -22.94 -20.24 28.93
C HIS A 104 -21.77 -19.45 28.36
N ILE A 105 -22.02 -18.77 27.23
CA ILE A 105 -21.04 -17.94 26.55
C ILE A 105 -21.26 -16.47 26.97
N PRO A 106 -20.29 -15.81 27.62
CA PRO A 106 -20.41 -14.40 27.99
C PRO A 106 -20.59 -13.51 26.76
N SER A 107 -21.43 -12.46 26.85
CA SER A 107 -21.64 -11.51 25.74
C SER A 107 -20.35 -10.82 25.25
N ARG A 108 -19.37 -10.66 26.15
CA ARG A 108 -18.03 -10.12 25.88
C ARG A 108 -17.07 -11.11 25.22
N ALA A 109 -17.45 -12.38 25.05
CA ALA A 109 -16.64 -13.36 24.33
C ALA A 109 -16.74 -13.08 22.82
N ARG A 110 -16.06 -12.03 22.36
CA ARG A 110 -16.04 -11.62 20.96
C ARG A 110 -14.60 -11.27 20.55
N ALA A 111 -14.13 -11.85 19.46
CA ALA A 111 -12.95 -11.35 18.76
C ALA A 111 -13.24 -9.94 18.21
N ILE A 112 -12.19 -9.13 18.08
CA ILE A 112 -12.29 -7.84 17.39
C ILE A 112 -12.30 -8.14 15.90
N ALA A 113 -13.41 -7.85 15.23
CA ALA A 113 -13.58 -8.05 13.80
C ALA A 113 -13.42 -6.74 13.04
N TYR A 114 -12.69 -6.77 11.94
CA TYR A 114 -12.43 -5.65 11.05
C TYR A 114 -13.22 -5.81 9.75
N ARG A 115 -13.30 -4.73 8.95
CA ARG A 115 -13.87 -4.81 7.60
C ARG A 115 -12.82 -5.42 6.67
N ALA A 116 -13.24 -6.37 5.86
CA ALA A 116 -12.39 -6.99 4.85
C ALA A 116 -13.12 -7.04 3.50
N GLU A 117 -12.41 -6.74 2.42
CA GLU A 117 -12.91 -6.80 1.05
C GLU A 117 -11.83 -7.37 0.12
N GLU A 118 -12.23 -8.16 -0.88
CA GLU A 118 -11.33 -8.64 -1.92
C GLU A 118 -11.46 -7.79 -3.17
N ARG A 119 -10.36 -7.20 -3.63
CA ARG A 119 -10.33 -6.38 -4.84
C ARG A 119 -8.95 -6.42 -5.48
N TYR A 120 -8.90 -6.48 -6.81
CA TYR A 120 -7.66 -6.56 -7.61
C TYR A 120 -6.77 -7.75 -7.24
N GLY A 121 -7.36 -8.87 -6.80
CA GLY A 121 -6.61 -10.04 -6.32
C GLY A 121 -5.95 -9.85 -4.94
N LEU A 122 -6.29 -8.78 -4.21
CA LEU A 122 -5.76 -8.48 -2.87
C LEU A 122 -6.87 -8.52 -1.82
N VAL A 123 -6.48 -8.81 -0.58
CA VAL A 123 -7.32 -8.61 0.62
C VAL A 123 -7.04 -7.22 1.18
N TRP A 124 -8.08 -6.40 1.23
CA TRP A 124 -8.07 -5.06 1.81
C TRP A 124 -8.74 -5.09 3.17
N VAL A 125 -8.16 -4.40 4.15
CA VAL A 125 -8.72 -4.27 5.49
C VAL A 125 -8.81 -2.80 5.90
N ALA A 126 -9.97 -2.42 6.45
CA ALA A 126 -10.14 -1.19 7.22
C ALA A 126 -10.42 -1.58 8.68
N MET A 127 -9.60 -1.05 9.59
CA MET A 127 -9.62 -1.45 11.00
C MET A 127 -10.64 -0.67 11.82
N ASP A 128 -11.06 0.49 11.32
CA ASP A 128 -12.20 1.28 11.81
C ASP A 128 -13.18 1.55 10.64
N GLU A 129 -14.27 2.28 10.88
CA GLU A 129 -15.27 2.57 9.83
C GLU A 129 -14.64 3.34 8.66
N PRO A 130 -14.67 2.81 7.42
CA PRO A 130 -13.95 3.37 6.30
C PRO A 130 -14.54 4.72 5.87
N LYS A 131 -13.68 5.74 5.74
CA LYS A 131 -14.07 7.09 5.30
C LYS A 131 -14.08 7.26 3.78
N LEU A 132 -13.27 6.48 3.09
CA LEU A 132 -13.13 6.48 1.63
C LEU A 132 -13.25 5.04 1.11
N PRO A 133 -13.69 4.84 -0.15
CA PRO A 133 -13.66 3.52 -0.77
C PRO A 133 -12.22 3.07 -1.06
N ILE A 134 -12.04 1.78 -1.37
CA ILE A 134 -10.79 1.30 -1.97
C ILE A 134 -10.57 2.09 -3.28
N PRO A 135 -9.35 2.62 -3.52
CA PRO A 135 -9.05 3.37 -4.74
C PRO A 135 -9.40 2.61 -6.03
N GLU A 136 -9.87 3.35 -7.02
CA GLU A 136 -10.23 2.79 -8.32
C GLU A 136 -9.00 2.59 -9.20
N TYR A 137 -8.91 1.41 -9.80
CA TYR A 137 -7.92 1.10 -10.82
C TYR A 137 -8.63 0.53 -12.06
N PRO A 138 -9.20 1.41 -12.92
CA PRO A 138 -10.07 0.99 -14.02
C PRO A 138 -9.35 0.12 -15.06
N GLU A 139 -8.02 0.23 -15.15
CA GLU A 139 -7.22 -0.61 -16.06
C GLU A 139 -7.14 -2.08 -15.61
N TYR A 140 -7.51 -2.42 -14.37
CA TYR A 140 -7.53 -3.80 -13.90
C TYR A 140 -8.76 -4.55 -14.44
N GLY A 141 -8.51 -5.57 -15.27
CA GLY A 141 -9.55 -6.40 -15.87
C GLY A 141 -10.24 -5.77 -17.07
N ASP A 142 -9.77 -4.60 -17.52
CA ASP A 142 -10.18 -4.03 -18.81
C ASP A 142 -9.53 -4.84 -19.95
N PRO A 143 -10.31 -5.39 -20.91
CA PRO A 143 -9.79 -6.15 -22.04
C PRO A 143 -8.91 -5.33 -23.01
N GLU A 144 -8.91 -4.00 -22.92
CA GLU A 144 -7.94 -3.17 -23.64
C GLU A 144 -6.52 -3.32 -23.09
N PHE A 145 -6.36 -3.70 -21.83
CA PHE A 145 -5.06 -3.79 -21.16
C PHE A 145 -4.64 -5.24 -20.88
N HIS A 146 -3.33 -5.47 -20.94
CA HIS A 146 -2.69 -6.62 -20.31
C HIS A 146 -2.12 -6.19 -18.96
N THR A 147 -2.39 -6.96 -17.90
CA THR A 147 -1.99 -6.64 -16.53
C THR A 147 -1.16 -7.76 -15.93
N TRP A 148 0.01 -7.41 -15.39
CA TRP A 148 0.77 -8.27 -14.48
C TRP A 148 0.91 -7.61 -13.11
N SER A 149 1.24 -8.39 -12.08
CA SER A 149 1.51 -7.86 -10.75
C SER A 149 2.65 -8.56 -10.03
N LYS A 150 3.31 -7.83 -9.12
CA LYS A 150 4.39 -8.34 -8.26
C LYS A 150 4.38 -7.63 -6.90
N TYR A 151 4.67 -8.36 -5.84
CA TYR A 151 4.86 -7.81 -4.50
C TYR A 151 6.33 -7.48 -4.23
N TYR A 152 6.57 -6.26 -3.73
CA TYR A 152 7.87 -5.77 -3.27
C TYR A 152 7.79 -5.50 -1.77
N GLY A 153 8.40 -6.37 -0.97
CA GLY A 153 8.33 -6.33 0.48
C GLY A 153 9.62 -5.92 1.18
N GLY A 154 9.51 -5.69 2.49
CA GLY A 154 10.64 -5.52 3.42
C GLY A 154 11.33 -4.16 3.31
N TRP A 155 10.59 -3.11 2.95
CA TRP A 155 11.12 -1.76 2.95
C TRP A 155 11.17 -1.22 4.38
N ASP A 156 12.38 -0.92 4.86
CA ASP A 156 12.63 -0.16 6.09
C ASP A 156 12.39 1.34 5.83
N ALA A 157 11.17 1.68 5.45
CA ALA A 157 10.73 3.02 5.16
C ALA A 157 9.25 3.21 5.50
N SER A 158 8.88 4.45 5.84
CA SER A 158 7.47 4.77 6.06
C SER A 158 6.67 4.74 4.74
N PRO A 159 5.41 4.26 4.78
CA PRO A 159 4.54 4.25 3.60
C PRO A 159 4.30 5.66 3.05
N GLY A 160 4.35 6.68 3.93
CA GLY A 160 4.26 8.08 3.52
C GLY A 160 5.42 8.53 2.63
N ARG A 161 6.66 8.12 2.93
CA ARG A 161 7.84 8.48 2.12
C ARG A 161 7.78 7.82 0.73
N LEU A 162 7.34 6.57 0.68
CA LEU A 162 7.11 5.87 -0.58
C LEU A 162 6.08 6.61 -1.46
N CYS A 163 4.92 6.98 -0.91
CA CYS A 163 3.91 7.72 -1.67
C CYS A 163 4.38 9.13 -2.07
N GLU A 164 5.13 9.81 -1.19
CA GLU A 164 5.70 11.12 -1.51
C GLU A 164 6.71 11.07 -2.66
N ASN A 165 7.56 10.02 -2.73
CA ASN A 165 8.50 9.82 -3.83
C ASN A 165 7.79 9.78 -5.20
N SER A 166 6.58 9.20 -5.29
CA SER A 166 5.79 9.20 -6.54
C SER A 166 5.37 10.60 -7.03
N LEU A 167 5.35 11.60 -6.14
CA LEU A 167 5.03 12.99 -6.44
C LEU A 167 6.27 13.86 -6.67
N ASP A 168 7.47 13.34 -6.38
CA ASP A 168 8.74 14.01 -6.61
C ASP A 168 9.11 13.85 -8.08
N ILE A 169 9.08 14.93 -8.87
CA ILE A 169 9.48 14.86 -10.28
C ILE A 169 11.00 15.00 -10.40
N ALA A 170 11.65 15.67 -9.45
CA ALA A 170 13.08 15.96 -9.50
C ALA A 170 13.93 14.71 -9.26
N HIS A 171 13.45 13.73 -8.50
CA HIS A 171 14.21 12.48 -8.27
C HIS A 171 14.43 11.68 -9.56
N LEU A 172 13.52 11.79 -10.55
CA LEU A 172 13.59 10.99 -11.78
C LEU A 172 14.96 11.08 -12.46
N ASP A 173 15.55 12.27 -12.46
CA ASP A 173 16.82 12.52 -13.13
C ASP A 173 18.06 12.01 -12.39
N PHE A 174 17.97 11.87 -11.07
CA PHE A 174 19.11 11.53 -10.23
C PHE A 174 19.04 10.10 -9.67
N ALA A 175 17.84 9.60 -9.37
CA ALA A 175 17.62 8.24 -8.92
C ALA A 175 17.65 7.25 -10.09
N HIS A 176 17.16 7.66 -11.26
CA HIS A 176 17.03 6.81 -12.45
C HIS A 176 17.84 7.34 -13.65
N PRO A 177 19.16 7.61 -13.50
CA PRO A 177 19.96 8.21 -14.55
C PRO A 177 20.04 7.28 -15.77
N GLY A 178 19.79 7.85 -16.95
CA GLY A 178 19.75 7.13 -18.22
C GLY A 178 18.45 6.35 -18.46
N LEU A 179 17.58 6.19 -17.44
CA LEU A 179 16.30 5.50 -17.55
C LEU A 179 15.14 6.49 -17.62
N LEU A 180 14.98 7.34 -16.59
CA LEU A 180 13.93 8.36 -16.57
C LEU A 180 14.48 9.78 -16.66
N GLY A 181 15.78 9.96 -16.37
CA GLY A 181 16.52 11.20 -16.65
C GLY A 181 17.56 11.03 -17.72
N ASP A 182 17.82 12.10 -18.46
CA ASP A 182 18.89 12.15 -19.46
C ASP A 182 20.14 12.82 -18.87
N PRO A 183 21.24 12.07 -18.61
CA PRO A 183 22.48 12.64 -18.08
C PRO A 183 23.20 13.57 -19.06
N ASP A 184 22.90 13.46 -20.36
CA ASP A 184 23.56 14.23 -21.42
C ASP A 184 22.78 15.53 -21.76
N ASP A 185 21.51 15.65 -21.37
CA ASP A 185 20.74 16.90 -21.46
C ASP A 185 20.82 17.71 -20.14
N PRO A 186 21.50 18.87 -20.13
CA PRO A 186 21.60 19.72 -18.94
C PRO A 186 20.25 20.28 -18.48
N ASN A 187 19.21 20.21 -19.30
CA ASN A 187 17.86 20.66 -18.94
C ASN A 187 16.94 19.53 -18.48
N SER A 188 17.38 18.26 -18.50
CA SER A 188 16.50 17.12 -18.18
C SER A 188 15.95 17.21 -16.76
N SER A 189 16.79 17.67 -15.82
CA SER A 189 16.44 17.90 -14.40
C SER A 189 15.70 19.21 -14.11
N VAL A 190 15.45 20.06 -15.11
CA VAL A 190 14.76 21.34 -14.92
C VAL A 190 13.25 21.13 -14.85
N ILE A 191 12.71 21.17 -13.63
CA ILE A 191 11.26 21.05 -13.41
C ILE A 191 10.54 22.34 -13.80
N ARG A 192 9.69 22.24 -14.81
CA ARG A 192 8.80 23.33 -15.25
C ARG A 192 7.50 23.31 -14.43
N PRO A 193 6.77 24.44 -14.34
CA PRO A 193 5.45 24.45 -13.74
C PRO A 193 4.56 23.36 -14.35
N TYR A 194 3.93 22.58 -13.49
CA TYR A 194 3.08 21.45 -13.84
C TYR A 194 1.73 21.57 -13.16
N GLU A 195 0.76 20.80 -13.62
CA GLU A 195 -0.59 20.85 -13.04
C GLU A 195 -0.63 20.08 -11.73
N THR A 196 -1.22 20.66 -10.69
CA THR A 196 -1.49 20.00 -9.41
C THR A 196 -2.94 20.23 -9.03
N ARG A 197 -3.66 19.16 -8.72
CA ARG A 197 -5.05 19.19 -8.27
C ARG A 197 -5.18 18.39 -6.99
N VAL A 198 -6.09 18.81 -6.12
CA VAL A 198 -6.35 18.18 -4.82
C VAL A 198 -7.86 18.06 -4.64
N ASP A 199 -8.31 16.91 -4.20
CA ASP A 199 -9.69 16.65 -3.78
C ASP A 199 -9.71 15.93 -2.43
N GLU A 200 -10.89 15.48 -1.99
CA GLU A 200 -11.05 14.77 -0.70
C GLU A 200 -10.35 13.41 -0.67
N GLY A 201 -10.10 12.79 -1.83
CA GLY A 201 -9.52 11.47 -1.96
C GLY A 201 -8.01 11.47 -2.19
N GLY A 202 -7.38 12.60 -2.55
CA GLY A 202 -5.97 12.56 -2.93
C GLY A 202 -5.38 13.80 -3.60
N VAL A 203 -4.15 13.63 -4.07
CA VAL A 203 -3.39 14.61 -4.86
C VAL A 203 -3.13 14.05 -6.24
N TRP A 204 -3.35 14.86 -7.28
CA TRP A 204 -3.06 14.51 -8.66
C TRP A 204 -2.10 15.53 -9.27
N THR A 205 -1.10 15.05 -10.02
CA THR A 205 -0.15 15.88 -10.75
C THR A 205 -0.06 15.46 -12.20
N MET A 206 0.24 16.40 -13.10
CA MET A 206 0.48 16.11 -14.51
C MET A 206 1.53 17.02 -15.12
N PHE A 207 2.48 16.41 -15.83
CA PHE A 207 3.54 17.09 -16.56
C PHE A 207 3.86 16.37 -17.87
N TYR A 208 4.68 17.02 -18.70
CA TYR A 208 5.25 16.41 -19.90
C TYR A 208 6.77 16.31 -19.74
N LYS A 209 7.35 15.17 -20.11
CA LYS A 209 8.80 14.94 -20.08
C LYS A 209 9.23 14.13 -21.31
N GLU A 210 10.43 14.40 -21.79
CA GLU A 210 11.10 13.56 -22.78
C GLU A 210 11.87 12.47 -22.04
N LEU A 211 11.68 11.22 -22.44
CA LEU A 211 12.36 10.10 -21.80
C LEU A 211 13.59 9.67 -22.60
N PRO A 212 14.66 9.22 -21.93
CA PRO A 212 15.80 8.60 -22.60
C PRO A 212 15.39 7.36 -23.42
N PRO A 213 16.16 6.97 -24.44
CA PRO A 213 15.89 5.77 -25.23
C PRO A 213 15.79 4.48 -24.41
N ALA A 214 16.46 4.41 -23.25
CA ALA A 214 16.41 3.23 -22.38
C ALA A 214 15.07 3.07 -21.63
N ALA A 215 14.15 4.04 -21.72
CA ALA A 215 12.78 3.94 -21.21
C ALA A 215 11.82 3.24 -22.20
N GLU A 216 12.35 2.35 -23.04
CA GLU A 216 11.61 1.70 -24.15
C GLU A 216 10.38 0.90 -23.71
N THR A 217 10.33 0.53 -22.42
CA THR A 217 9.18 -0.12 -21.78
C THR A 217 7.98 0.81 -21.64
N PHE A 218 8.18 2.13 -21.61
CA PHE A 218 7.11 3.12 -21.46
C PHE A 218 6.87 3.96 -22.72
N ALA A 219 7.93 4.22 -23.50
CA ALA A 219 7.91 5.19 -24.58
C ALA A 219 8.75 4.76 -25.78
N GLU A 220 8.58 5.45 -26.90
CA GLU A 220 9.46 5.34 -28.06
C GLU A 220 10.59 6.39 -27.98
N GLU A 221 11.69 6.17 -28.69
CA GLU A 221 12.78 7.15 -28.76
C GLU A 221 12.29 8.51 -29.29
N GLY A 222 12.68 9.59 -28.61
CA GLY A 222 12.25 10.95 -28.94
C GLY A 222 10.77 11.23 -28.67
N ASP A 223 10.12 10.40 -27.85
CA ASP A 223 8.77 10.67 -27.39
C ASP A 223 8.72 11.64 -26.22
N ARG A 224 7.69 12.49 -26.26
CA ARG A 224 7.39 13.44 -25.20
C ARG A 224 6.13 12.97 -24.51
N ILE A 225 6.31 12.24 -23.43
CA ILE A 225 5.21 11.60 -22.70
C ILE A 225 4.40 12.62 -21.90
N ARG A 226 3.11 12.32 -21.70
CA ARG A 226 2.32 12.90 -20.61
C ARG A 226 2.38 11.94 -19.43
N HIS A 227 2.86 12.43 -18.30
CA HIS A 227 2.96 11.69 -17.05
C HIS A 227 1.93 12.22 -16.06
N GLU A 228 1.14 11.32 -15.48
CA GLU A 228 0.18 11.65 -14.44
C GLU A 228 0.44 10.80 -13.20
N THR A 229 0.52 11.44 -12.02
CA THR A 229 0.53 10.73 -10.75
C THR A 229 -0.75 11.05 -10.00
N ARG A 230 -1.42 10.03 -9.47
CA ARG A 230 -2.48 10.16 -8.46
C ARG A 230 -1.99 9.48 -7.18
N VAL A 231 -1.91 10.20 -6.07
CA VAL A 231 -1.78 9.61 -4.74
C VAL A 231 -3.16 9.62 -4.10
N ASP A 232 -3.78 8.46 -3.98
CA ASP A 232 -5.01 8.24 -3.26
C ASP A 232 -4.72 7.99 -1.77
N PHE A 233 -5.38 8.79 -0.95
CA PHE A 233 -5.14 8.80 0.48
C PHE A 233 -5.52 7.44 1.13
N PRO A 234 -4.70 6.91 2.07
CA PRO A 234 -3.45 7.50 2.53
C PRO A 234 -2.22 7.02 1.73
N PHE A 235 -2.20 5.78 1.25
CA PHE A 235 -0.96 5.15 0.79
C PHE A 235 -1.06 4.40 -0.55
N VAL A 236 -2.05 4.70 -1.38
CA VAL A 236 -2.13 4.11 -2.73
C VAL A 236 -1.73 5.15 -3.74
N PHE A 237 -1.00 4.78 -4.78
CA PHE A 237 -0.73 5.70 -5.86
C PHE A 237 -0.77 5.02 -7.22
N THR A 238 -1.13 5.79 -8.24
CA THR A 238 -1.17 5.37 -9.63
C THR A 238 -0.34 6.32 -10.47
N VAL A 239 0.55 5.78 -11.30
CA VAL A 239 1.25 6.52 -12.34
C VAL A 239 0.67 6.11 -13.69
N ARG A 240 0.25 7.09 -14.51
CA ARG A 240 -0.21 6.86 -15.88
C ARG A 240 0.69 7.59 -16.85
N ILE A 241 1.22 6.85 -17.82
CA ILE A 241 2.07 7.39 -18.88
C ILE A 241 1.34 7.22 -20.20
N PHE A 242 1.22 8.33 -20.94
CA PHE A 242 0.68 8.37 -22.29
C PHE A 242 1.81 8.72 -23.25
N SER A 243 2.10 7.80 -24.16
CA SER A 243 3.20 7.86 -25.12
C SER A 243 2.68 7.55 -26.53
N LYS A 244 3.53 7.71 -27.55
CA LYS A 244 3.26 7.23 -28.92
C LYS A 244 3.10 5.71 -28.97
N ARG A 245 3.77 5.01 -28.05
CA ARG A 245 3.68 3.54 -27.90
C ARG A 245 2.28 3.12 -27.43
N GLY A 246 1.66 3.91 -26.56
CA GLY A 246 0.33 3.69 -26.02
C GLY A 246 0.19 4.19 -24.59
N ARG A 247 -0.65 3.52 -23.80
CA ARG A 247 -0.90 3.83 -22.38
C ARG A 247 -0.34 2.73 -21.49
N VAL A 248 0.33 3.14 -20.43
CA VAL A 248 0.69 2.26 -19.31
C VAL A 248 0.26 2.91 -18.00
N ALA A 249 -0.33 2.10 -17.12
CA ALA A 249 -0.76 2.50 -15.80
C ALA A 249 -0.10 1.58 -14.75
N LEU A 250 0.66 2.17 -13.84
CA LEU A 250 1.33 1.51 -12.73
C LEU A 250 0.54 1.81 -11.45
N PHE A 251 -0.10 0.80 -10.86
CA PHE A 251 -0.86 0.93 -9.62
C PHE A 251 -0.09 0.30 -8.45
N PHE A 252 0.19 1.11 -7.44
CA PHE A 252 0.97 0.76 -6.26
C PHE A 252 0.06 0.69 -5.05
N ALA A 253 -0.29 -0.52 -4.64
CA ALA A 253 -1.08 -0.79 -3.46
C ALA A 253 -0.13 -0.98 -2.27
N THR A 254 0.22 0.10 -1.58
CA THR A 254 1.16 0.05 -0.44
C THR A 254 0.54 -0.69 0.74
N ASN A 255 1.30 -1.63 1.27
CA ASN A 255 1.05 -2.42 2.46
C ASN A 255 1.80 -1.82 3.66
N PRO A 256 1.16 -1.00 4.51
CA PRO A 256 1.79 -0.41 5.67
C PRO A 256 1.81 -1.41 6.84
N THR A 257 2.87 -2.22 6.94
CA THR A 257 3.00 -3.20 8.03
C THR A 257 3.21 -2.53 9.39
N ARG A 258 4.06 -1.49 9.44
CA ARG A 258 4.32 -0.61 10.60
C ARG A 258 4.50 0.83 10.15
N SER A 259 4.77 1.74 11.08
CA SER A 259 5.05 3.16 10.78
C SER A 259 6.26 3.35 9.87
N ASP A 260 7.28 2.52 10.04
CA ASP A 260 8.60 2.59 9.43
C ASP A 260 8.92 1.33 8.58
N GLU A 261 7.93 0.47 8.35
CA GLU A 261 8.07 -0.76 7.58
C GLU A 261 6.89 -0.93 6.63
N CYS A 262 7.17 -1.05 5.34
CA CYS A 262 6.14 -1.28 4.33
C CYS A 262 6.57 -2.25 3.23
N GLY A 263 5.61 -2.58 2.38
CA GLY A 263 5.82 -3.15 1.06
C GLY A 263 4.74 -2.64 0.13
N PHE A 264 4.68 -3.10 -1.11
CA PHE A 264 3.60 -2.75 -2.03
C PHE A 264 3.40 -3.84 -3.09
N TRP A 265 2.18 -3.98 -3.55
CA TRP A 265 1.91 -4.65 -4.82
C TRP A 265 1.96 -3.62 -5.94
N LEU A 266 2.82 -3.86 -6.92
CA LEU A 266 2.80 -3.15 -8.19
C LEU A 266 1.96 -3.96 -9.17
N PHE A 267 1.01 -3.29 -9.80
CA PHE A 267 0.32 -3.76 -11.00
C PHE A 267 0.74 -2.85 -12.15
N GLU A 268 1.12 -3.44 -13.28
CA GLU A 268 1.34 -2.69 -14.51
C GLU A 268 0.30 -3.17 -15.53
N SER A 269 -0.54 -2.24 -15.98
CA SER A 269 -1.48 -2.44 -17.08
C SER A 269 -1.00 -1.67 -18.30
N ARG A 270 -0.81 -2.35 -19.43
CA ARG A 270 -0.40 -1.74 -20.71
C ARG A 270 -1.33 -2.12 -21.86
N ASP A 271 -1.62 -1.17 -22.75
CA ASP A 271 -2.48 -1.40 -23.93
C ASP A 271 -1.69 -1.78 -25.21
N TYR A 272 -0.37 -1.84 -25.11
CA TYR A 272 0.57 -2.31 -26.13
C TYR A 272 1.33 -3.55 -25.65
N ASP A 273 1.99 -4.26 -26.56
CA ASP A 273 2.78 -5.46 -26.26
C ASP A 273 2.01 -6.47 -25.38
N ARG A 274 0.69 -6.60 -25.62
CA ARG A 274 -0.21 -7.39 -24.76
C ARG A 274 0.02 -8.89 -24.86
N ASP A 275 0.58 -9.32 -25.98
CA ASP A 275 0.94 -10.72 -26.23
C ASP A 275 2.43 -11.01 -25.93
N GLU A 276 3.21 -9.98 -25.55
CA GLU A 276 4.63 -10.12 -25.24
C GLU A 276 4.85 -10.59 -23.80
N PRO A 277 5.90 -11.38 -23.53
CA PRO A 277 6.25 -11.78 -22.17
C PRO A 277 6.52 -10.59 -21.24
N ASP A 278 6.11 -10.72 -19.98
CA ASP A 278 6.27 -9.68 -18.95
C ASP A 278 7.72 -9.49 -18.48
N ASP A 279 8.64 -10.42 -18.79
CA ASP A 279 9.99 -10.45 -18.21
C ASP A 279 10.76 -9.12 -18.34
N LYS A 280 10.69 -8.47 -19.51
CA LYS A 280 11.38 -7.19 -19.73
C LYS A 280 10.77 -6.04 -18.93
N TYR A 281 9.45 -6.05 -18.73
CA TYR A 281 8.73 -5.04 -17.95
C TYR A 281 8.97 -5.22 -16.46
N ILE A 282 8.92 -6.48 -15.99
CA ILE A 282 9.25 -6.83 -14.60
C ILE A 282 10.69 -6.44 -14.30
N ALA A 283 11.65 -6.79 -15.16
CA ALA A 283 13.06 -6.45 -14.97
C ALA A 283 13.32 -4.94 -14.94
N PHE A 284 12.60 -4.16 -15.73
CA PHE A 284 12.69 -2.70 -15.72
C PHE A 284 12.15 -2.12 -14.40
N ASN A 285 10.98 -2.57 -13.94
CA ASN A 285 10.42 -2.12 -12.67
C ASN A 285 11.24 -2.60 -11.47
N ASP A 286 11.85 -3.78 -11.52
CA ASP A 286 12.82 -4.26 -10.51
C ASP A 286 14.01 -3.31 -10.39
N LEU A 287 14.51 -2.81 -11.53
CA LEU A 287 15.61 -1.86 -11.54
C LEU A 287 15.20 -0.51 -10.92
N LEU A 288 14.05 0.04 -11.32
CA LEU A 288 13.52 1.29 -10.75
C LEU A 288 13.29 1.15 -9.24
N GLU A 289 12.63 0.08 -8.80
CA GLU A 289 12.39 -0.22 -7.38
C GLU A 289 13.69 -0.24 -6.58
N SER A 290 14.73 -0.91 -7.10
CA SER A 290 16.01 -1.01 -6.40
C SER A 290 16.73 0.34 -6.27
N GLN A 291 16.55 1.22 -7.26
CA GLN A 291 17.13 2.56 -7.27
C GLN A 291 16.43 3.48 -6.28
N ASP A 292 15.09 3.47 -6.26
CA ASP A 292 14.29 4.23 -5.29
C ASP A 292 14.53 3.75 -3.87
N ARG A 293 14.49 2.42 -3.66
CA ARG A 293 14.69 1.82 -2.33
C ARG A 293 15.98 2.27 -1.69
N ARG A 294 17.07 2.30 -2.47
CA ARG A 294 18.40 2.73 -1.99
C ARG A 294 18.38 4.14 -1.42
N VAL A 295 17.54 5.03 -1.96
CA VAL A 295 17.44 6.43 -1.51
C VAL A 295 16.43 6.55 -0.37
N ILE A 296 15.22 6.01 -0.54
CA ILE A 296 14.09 6.23 0.37
C ILE A 296 14.36 5.69 1.78
N VAL A 297 14.93 4.48 1.91
CA VAL A 297 15.23 3.87 3.23
C VAL A 297 16.26 4.67 4.06
N THR A 298 16.96 5.61 3.42
CA THR A 298 17.96 6.47 4.07
C THR A 298 17.40 7.82 4.51
N GLN A 299 16.16 8.18 4.13
CA GLN A 299 15.55 9.45 4.49
C GLN A 299 15.38 9.58 6.01
N ARG A 300 15.70 10.77 6.55
CA ARG A 300 15.59 11.09 7.97
C ARG A 300 14.99 12.49 8.15
N PRO A 301 14.00 12.68 9.04
CA PRO A 301 13.33 11.66 9.86
C PRO A 301 12.61 10.60 9.02
N GLU A 302 12.45 9.39 9.55
CA GLU A 302 11.91 8.23 8.82
C GLU A 302 10.48 8.48 8.31
N MET A 303 9.72 9.29 9.05
CA MET A 303 8.38 9.71 8.66
C MET A 303 8.39 11.00 7.86
N VAL A 304 7.37 11.18 7.00
CA VAL A 304 7.15 12.44 6.28
C VAL A 304 6.67 13.51 7.25
N PRO A 305 7.42 14.61 7.49
CA PRO A 305 6.95 15.68 8.35
C PRO A 305 5.71 16.37 7.76
N THR A 306 4.69 16.60 8.59
CA THR A 306 3.48 17.34 8.17
C THR A 306 3.57 18.83 8.48
N ASP A 307 4.53 19.25 9.30
CA ASP A 307 4.99 20.64 9.35
C ASP A 307 5.99 20.90 8.22
N LEU A 308 5.57 21.73 7.25
CA LEU A 308 6.36 22.09 6.07
C LEU A 308 7.62 22.92 6.41
N SER A 309 7.84 23.29 7.68
CA SER A 309 9.07 23.97 8.11
C SER A 309 10.18 23.00 8.55
N GLU A 310 9.86 21.72 8.76
CA GLU A 310 10.84 20.71 9.17
C GLU A 310 11.78 20.28 8.03
N GLU A 311 11.34 20.40 6.78
CA GLU A 311 12.14 20.17 5.58
C GLU A 311 12.00 21.36 4.61
N LEU A 312 13.05 21.62 3.83
CA LEU A 312 13.04 22.73 2.87
C LEU A 312 12.42 22.29 1.54
N HIS A 313 11.57 23.14 0.99
CA HIS A 313 10.84 22.86 -0.25
C HIS A 313 11.16 23.85 -1.36
N VAL A 314 11.35 23.34 -2.57
CA VAL A 314 11.42 24.08 -3.83
C VAL A 314 10.02 24.15 -4.43
N LYS A 315 9.43 25.34 -4.40
CA LYS A 315 8.00 25.58 -4.72
C LYS A 315 7.48 24.89 -5.99
N VAL A 316 8.28 24.86 -7.06
CA VAL A 316 7.84 24.26 -8.34
C VAL A 316 8.02 22.75 -8.29
N ALA A 317 9.22 22.26 -7.97
CA ALA A 317 9.51 20.82 -7.96
C ALA A 317 8.62 20.06 -6.98
N ASP A 318 8.44 20.62 -5.77
CA ASP A 318 7.80 19.92 -4.64
C ASP A 318 6.31 20.23 -4.52
N ALA A 319 5.68 20.84 -5.52
CA ALA A 319 4.27 21.27 -5.43
C ALA A 319 3.33 20.11 -5.06
N GLY A 320 3.50 18.93 -5.67
CA GLY A 320 2.74 17.71 -5.33
C GLY A 320 2.99 17.24 -3.89
N SER A 321 4.25 17.11 -3.49
CA SER A 321 4.67 16.73 -2.13
C SER A 321 4.08 17.67 -1.07
N ILE A 322 4.13 18.98 -1.30
CA ILE A 322 3.57 20.00 -0.40
C ILE A 322 2.06 19.78 -0.21
N GLU A 323 1.32 19.51 -1.28
CA GLU A 323 -0.12 19.25 -1.18
C GLU A 323 -0.42 17.93 -0.46
N TYR A 324 0.40 16.90 -0.67
CA TYR A 324 0.27 15.62 0.04
C TYR A 324 0.49 15.79 1.54
N ARG A 325 1.54 16.51 1.96
CA ARG A 325 1.78 16.83 3.38
C ARG A 325 0.65 17.65 4.01
N ARG A 326 0.12 18.64 3.28
CA ARG A 326 -1.07 19.39 3.72
C ARG A 326 -2.28 18.49 3.89
N MET A 327 -2.46 17.51 3.01
CA MET A 327 -3.52 16.51 3.12
C MET A 327 -3.33 15.62 4.35
N LEU A 328 -2.15 15.03 4.56
CA LEU A 328 -1.83 14.28 5.79
C LEU A 328 -2.20 15.08 7.05
N LYS A 329 -1.79 16.35 7.11
CA LYS A 329 -2.14 17.26 8.21
C LYS A 329 -3.65 17.47 8.39
N ARG A 330 -4.40 17.68 7.30
CA ARG A 330 -5.87 17.86 7.35
C ARG A 330 -6.59 16.63 7.89
N HIS A 331 -6.07 15.43 7.61
CA HIS A 331 -6.63 14.18 8.11
C HIS A 331 -6.11 13.79 9.51
N GLY A 332 -5.40 14.70 10.19
CA GLY A 332 -4.92 14.50 11.55
C GLY A 332 -3.76 13.53 11.66
N ILE A 333 -3.10 13.20 10.55
CA ILE A 333 -1.86 12.43 10.57
C ILE A 333 -0.75 13.38 11.00
N SER A 334 -0.15 13.09 12.15
CA SER A 334 1.04 13.73 12.66
C SER A 334 2.02 12.64 13.05
N PHE A 335 3.27 12.84 12.68
CA PHE A 335 4.35 11.91 13.00
C PHE A 335 5.32 12.49 14.05
N ALA A 336 4.90 13.59 14.69
CA ALA A 336 5.60 14.31 15.75
C ALA A 336 5.22 13.82 17.16
#